data_AF-A0A3E0PQN6-F1
#
_entry.id   AF-A0A3E0PQN6-F1
#
_cell.length_a   1.000
_cell.length_b   1.000
_cell.length_c   1.000
_cell.angle_alpha   90.00
_cell.angle_beta   90.00
_cell.angle_gamma   90.00
#
_symmetry.space_group_name_H-M   'P 1'
#
loop_
_entity.id
_entity.type
_entity.pdbx_description
1 polymer ?
#
loop_
_entity_poly.entity_id
_entity_poly.type
_entity_poly.pdbx_seq_one_letter_code
_entity_poly.pdbx_strand_id
1 'polypeptide(L)'
;MAKKKSAAGANKSDAIRKIIAENPKATRGEIRAKLQQRGVKASDALINKIKYNRNTSPKKPGSARTSGKTSKADAIRGMFSKMGHDARSRDVIAALKSDGVVVTSAQVSTLRRKLNENGSRGSKVGAVPYDHLIAAKHLAQRLGGVDKARRALDSFAELVEA
;
A
#
# COMPACT_ATOMS: atom_id res chain seq x y z
N MET A 1 -15.99 -15.88 -24.90
CA MET A 1 -16.76 -14.68 -24.48
C MET A 1 -15.85 -13.46 -24.53
N ALA A 2 -15.95 -12.64 -25.58
CA ALA A 2 -15.07 -11.50 -25.81
C ALA A 2 -15.38 -10.34 -24.84
N LYS A 3 -14.35 -9.85 -24.15
CA LYS A 3 -14.42 -8.68 -23.25
C LYS A 3 -14.67 -7.43 -24.10
N LYS A 4 -15.89 -6.90 -24.07
CA LYS A 4 -16.26 -5.66 -24.78
C LYS A 4 -15.40 -4.51 -24.23
N LYS A 5 -14.46 -3.99 -25.02
CA LYS A 5 -13.73 -2.75 -24.75
C LYS A 5 -14.75 -1.63 -24.55
N SER A 6 -14.82 -1.03 -23.36
CA SER A 6 -15.61 0.18 -23.12
C SER A 6 -14.90 1.33 -23.81
N ALA A 7 -15.61 1.99 -24.75
CA ALA A 7 -15.11 3.14 -25.48
C ALA A 7 -14.55 4.21 -24.52
N ALA A 8 -13.32 4.63 -24.81
CA ALA A 8 -12.75 5.87 -24.29
C ALA A 8 -13.58 7.04 -24.86
N GLY A 9 -14.24 7.81 -24.00
CA GLY A 9 -15.02 8.97 -24.41
C GLY A 9 -16.04 9.37 -23.34
N ALA A 10 -15.74 10.45 -22.62
CA ALA A 10 -16.46 11.01 -21.48
C ALA A 10 -16.39 10.19 -20.17
N ASN A 11 -15.70 10.76 -19.19
CA ASN A 11 -15.78 10.33 -17.79
C ASN A 11 -17.26 10.33 -17.35
N LYS A 12 -17.77 9.14 -17.00
CA LYS A 12 -19.15 8.94 -16.53
C LYS A 12 -19.50 9.93 -15.41
N SER A 13 -18.54 10.18 -14.52
CA SER A 13 -18.67 11.13 -13.41
C SER A 13 -18.89 12.57 -13.87
N ASP A 14 -18.20 13.01 -14.93
CA ASP A 14 -18.32 14.38 -15.44
C ASP A 14 -19.63 14.57 -16.18
N ALA A 15 -20.09 13.56 -16.93
CA ALA A 15 -21.42 13.57 -17.54
C ALA A 15 -22.54 13.66 -16.49
N ILE A 16 -22.42 12.92 -15.38
CA ILE A 16 -23.36 12.99 -14.25
C ILE A 16 -23.34 14.39 -13.62
N ARG A 17 -22.16 14.97 -13.38
CA ARG A 17 -22.02 16.33 -12.81
C ARG A 17 -22.67 17.39 -13.69
N LYS A 18 -22.49 17.33 -15.01
CA LYS A 18 -23.12 18.27 -15.97
C LYS A 18 -24.64 18.22 -15.90
N ILE A 19 -25.23 17.02 -15.92
CA ILE A 19 -26.69 16.85 -15.85
C ILE A 19 -27.25 17.33 -14.50
N ILE A 20 -26.54 17.07 -13.39
CA ILE A 20 -26.93 17.55 -12.06
C ILE A 20 -26.80 19.08 -11.96
N ALA A 21 -25.79 19.68 -12.61
CA ALA A 21 -25.64 21.14 -12.66
C ALA A 21 -26.78 21.81 -13.45
N GLU A 22 -27.18 21.22 -14.58
CA GLU A 22 -28.33 21.66 -15.38
C GLU A 22 -29.68 21.43 -14.66
N ASN A 23 -29.79 20.35 -13.85
CA ASN A 23 -31.03 19.94 -13.20
C ASN A 23 -30.79 19.48 -11.75
N PRO A 24 -30.66 20.40 -10.78
CA PRO A 24 -30.29 20.05 -9.40
C PRO A 24 -31.35 19.19 -8.68
N LYS A 25 -32.62 19.30 -9.08
CA LYS A 25 -33.74 18.55 -8.48
C LYS A 25 -34.03 17.21 -9.16
N ALA A 26 -33.37 16.89 -10.27
CA ALA A 26 -33.67 15.70 -11.07
C ALA A 26 -33.61 14.39 -10.25
N THR A 27 -34.55 13.49 -10.49
CA THR A 27 -34.55 12.17 -9.85
C THR A 27 -33.45 11.28 -10.44
N ARG A 28 -33.10 10.19 -9.74
CA ARG A 28 -32.03 9.27 -10.19
C ARG A 28 -32.37 8.61 -11.53
N GLY A 29 -33.65 8.29 -11.73
CA GLY A 29 -34.16 7.71 -12.97
C GLY A 29 -34.02 8.66 -14.15
N GLU A 30 -34.35 9.94 -13.98
CA GLU A 30 -34.18 10.97 -15.02
C GLU A 30 -32.71 11.16 -15.42
N ILE A 31 -31.81 11.18 -14.43
CA ILE A 31 -30.36 11.32 -14.69
C ILE A 31 -29.86 10.12 -15.50
N ARG A 32 -30.28 8.90 -15.17
CA ARG A 32 -29.95 7.70 -15.93
C ARG A 32 -30.48 7.78 -17.37
N ALA A 33 -31.74 8.17 -17.54
CA ALA A 33 -32.36 8.29 -18.87
C ALA A 33 -31.60 9.29 -19.76
N LYS A 34 -31.25 10.47 -19.22
CA LYS A 34 -30.44 11.48 -19.92
C LYS A 34 -29.03 10.99 -20.26
N LEU A 35 -28.39 10.22 -19.37
CA LEU A 35 -27.08 9.62 -19.65
C LEU A 35 -27.15 8.57 -20.75
N GLN A 36 -28.21 7.76 -20.75
CA GLN A 36 -28.43 6.73 -21.76
C GLN A 36 -28.71 7.33 -23.15
N GLN A 37 -29.46 8.44 -23.23
CA GLN A 37 -29.62 9.24 -24.46
C GLN A 37 -28.26 9.73 -24.99
N ARG A 38 -27.32 10.07 -24.10
CA ARG A 38 -25.95 10.47 -24.45
C ARG A 38 -25.00 9.27 -24.67
N GLY A 39 -25.52 8.04 -24.69
CA GLY A 39 -24.73 6.81 -24.89
C GLY A 39 -23.89 6.38 -23.69
N VAL A 40 -24.03 7.02 -22.54
CA VAL A 40 -23.25 6.76 -21.33
C VAL A 40 -24.02 5.87 -20.37
N LYS A 41 -23.52 4.66 -20.11
CA LYS A 41 -24.09 3.75 -19.10
C LYS A 41 -23.44 3.98 -17.72
N ALA A 42 -24.23 4.48 -16.77
CA ALA A 42 -23.84 4.69 -15.37
C ALA A 42 -24.72 3.86 -14.42
N SER A 43 -24.13 3.37 -13.33
CA SER A 43 -24.85 2.64 -12.27
C SER A 43 -25.57 3.60 -11.31
N ASP A 44 -26.66 3.13 -10.68
CA ASP A 44 -27.36 3.92 -9.64
C ASP A 44 -26.45 4.32 -8.50
N ALA A 45 -25.57 3.41 -8.08
CA ALA A 45 -24.60 3.66 -7.01
C ALA A 45 -23.70 4.86 -7.34
N LEU A 46 -23.25 4.98 -8.60
CA LEU A 46 -22.42 6.11 -9.03
C LEU A 46 -23.21 7.42 -9.05
N ILE A 47 -24.46 7.38 -9.53
CA ILE A 47 -25.35 8.55 -9.53
C ILE A 47 -25.64 9.01 -8.09
N ASN A 48 -25.96 8.08 -7.18
CA ASN A 48 -26.16 8.36 -5.76
C ASN A 48 -24.93 8.99 -5.13
N LYS A 49 -23.76 8.40 -5.37
CA LYS A 49 -22.48 8.89 -4.84
C LYS A 49 -22.19 10.31 -5.33
N ILE A 50 -22.48 10.65 -6.57
CA ILE A 50 -22.18 12.00 -7.08
C ILE A 50 -23.25 13.01 -6.64
N LYS A 51 -24.53 12.63 -6.62
CA LYS A 51 -25.64 13.53 -6.23
C LYS A 51 -25.58 13.91 -4.75
N TYR A 52 -25.40 12.93 -3.86
CA TYR A 52 -25.52 13.15 -2.41
C TYR A 52 -24.17 13.37 -1.72
N ASN A 53 -23.06 12.91 -2.28
CA ASN A 53 -21.74 13.01 -1.64
C ASN A 53 -20.97 14.30 -2.01
N ARG A 54 -21.67 15.31 -2.57
CA ARG A 54 -21.10 16.60 -3.00
C ARG A 54 -20.43 17.38 -1.86
N ASN A 55 -20.84 17.11 -0.60
CA ASN A 55 -20.33 17.77 0.60
C ASN A 55 -19.22 16.99 1.33
N THR A 56 -18.75 15.86 0.80
CA THR A 56 -17.44 15.37 1.23
C THR A 56 -16.39 16.23 0.56
N SER A 57 -16.14 17.40 1.17
CA SER A 57 -14.94 18.19 0.91
C SER A 57 -13.78 17.22 0.71
N PRO A 58 -13.01 17.34 -0.40
CA PRO A 58 -11.91 16.42 -0.65
C PRO A 58 -11.12 16.35 0.65
N LYS A 59 -11.06 15.16 1.27
CA LYS A 59 -10.27 14.99 2.50
C LYS A 59 -8.93 15.61 2.17
N LYS A 60 -8.58 16.71 2.87
CA LYS A 60 -7.33 17.43 2.64
C LYS A 60 -6.28 16.34 2.48
N PRO A 61 -5.61 16.20 1.31
CA PRO A 61 -4.53 15.24 1.20
C PRO A 61 -3.62 15.56 2.37
N GLY A 62 -3.45 14.57 3.25
CA GLY A 62 -2.79 14.79 4.55
C GLY A 62 -1.55 15.59 4.30
N SER A 63 -1.45 16.77 4.96
CA SER A 63 -0.45 17.83 4.74
C SER A 63 0.79 17.25 4.05
N ALA A 64 0.91 17.52 2.75
CA ALA A 64 2.07 17.10 1.98
C ALA A 64 3.29 17.55 2.77
N ARG A 65 4.05 16.58 3.29
CA ARG A 65 5.23 16.82 4.12
C ARG A 65 6.09 17.83 3.38
N THR A 66 6.30 19.00 3.98
CA THR A 66 7.21 20.02 3.48
C THR A 66 8.56 19.36 3.18
N SER A 67 8.81 19.11 1.90
CA SER A 67 9.85 18.21 1.40
C SER A 67 11.27 18.79 1.41
N GLY A 68 11.46 19.94 2.05
CA GLY A 68 12.73 20.68 1.99
C GLY A 68 13.61 20.57 3.24
N LYS A 69 13.09 20.14 4.39
CA LYS A 69 13.86 20.10 5.64
C LYS A 69 13.82 18.70 6.22
N THR A 70 15.00 18.08 6.36
CA THR A 70 15.17 16.81 7.07
C THR A 70 14.51 16.95 8.43
N SER A 71 13.44 16.17 8.67
CA SER A 71 12.74 16.26 9.94
C SER A 71 13.67 15.73 11.05
N LYS A 72 13.48 16.21 12.29
CA LYS A 72 14.21 15.65 13.45
C LYS A 72 14.09 14.12 13.51
N ALA A 73 12.93 13.59 13.11
CA ALA A 73 12.70 12.16 13.06
C ALA A 73 13.54 11.47 11.97
N ASP A 74 13.72 12.09 10.81
CA ASP A 74 14.57 11.54 9.74
C ASP A 74 16.04 11.56 10.15
N ALA A 75 16.50 12.62 10.83
CA ALA A 75 17.85 12.68 11.38
C ALA A 75 18.10 11.55 12.40
N ILE A 76 17.14 11.32 13.32
CA ILE A 76 17.25 10.21 14.30
C ILE A 76 17.28 8.84 13.60
N ARG A 77 16.42 8.62 12.60
CA ARG A 77 16.42 7.35 11.84
C ARG A 77 17.73 7.14 11.09
N GLY A 78 18.23 8.18 10.42
CA GLY A 78 19.50 8.15 9.71
C GLY A 78 20.67 7.86 10.65
N MET A 79 20.66 8.43 11.85
CA MET A 79 21.71 8.16 12.84
C MET A 79 21.67 6.71 13.35
N PHE A 80 20.49 6.14 13.59
CA PHE A 80 20.37 4.71 13.90
C PHE A 80 20.81 3.80 12.74
N SER A 81 20.58 4.20 11.50
CA SER A 81 21.12 3.46 10.34
C SER A 81 22.64 3.52 10.27
N LYS A 82 23.26 4.65 10.68
CA LYS A 82 24.72 4.84 10.67
C LYS A 82 25.44 4.13 11.83
N MET A 83 24.88 4.21 13.04
CA MET A 83 25.49 3.65 14.27
C MET A 83 24.98 2.24 14.63
N GLY A 84 23.95 1.75 13.94
CA GLY A 84 23.24 0.51 14.27
C GLY A 84 22.04 0.74 15.20
N HIS A 85 21.05 -0.15 15.11
CA HIS A 85 19.79 -0.07 15.87
C HIS A 85 19.98 -0.28 17.40
N ASP A 86 21.13 -0.81 17.79
CA ASP A 86 21.51 -1.06 19.19
C ASP A 86 22.28 0.09 19.84
N ALA A 87 22.61 1.14 19.08
CA ALA A 87 23.28 2.32 19.62
C ALA A 87 22.50 2.89 20.83
N ARG A 88 23.23 3.22 21.91
CA ARG A 88 22.60 3.80 23.11
C ARG A 88 22.04 5.17 22.76
N SER A 89 20.87 5.50 23.32
CA SER A 89 20.21 6.78 23.04
C SER A 89 21.08 7.99 23.40
N ARG A 90 21.97 7.86 24.40
CA ARG A 90 22.92 8.92 24.77
C ARG A 90 23.90 9.23 23.63
N ASP A 91 24.44 8.20 22.99
CA ASP A 91 25.44 8.34 21.92
C ASP A 91 24.80 8.93 20.66
N VAL A 92 23.58 8.49 20.34
CA VAL A 92 22.78 9.06 19.24
C VAL A 92 22.47 10.54 19.46
N ILE A 93 22.16 10.95 20.70
CA ILE A 93 21.94 12.37 21.04
C ILE A 93 23.24 13.16 20.88
N ALA A 94 24.37 12.63 21.33
CA ALA A 94 25.68 13.29 21.19
C ALA A 94 26.08 13.49 19.73
N ALA A 95 25.87 12.47 18.90
CA ALA A 95 26.12 12.54 17.46
C ALA A 95 25.19 13.56 16.78
N LEU A 96 23.87 13.50 17.04
CA LEU A 96 22.91 14.46 16.47
C LEU A 96 23.15 15.89 16.93
N LYS A 97 23.61 16.10 18.17
CA LYS A 97 24.00 17.41 18.67
C LYS A 97 25.20 17.97 17.91
N SER A 98 26.15 17.11 17.55
CA SER A 98 27.32 17.47 16.71
C SER A 98 26.89 17.89 15.30
N ASP A 99 25.83 17.28 14.78
CA ASP A 99 25.20 17.64 13.50
C ASP A 99 24.26 18.87 13.60
N GLY A 100 24.21 19.54 14.76
CA GLY A 100 23.36 20.71 15.00
C GLY A 100 21.88 20.40 15.24
N VAL A 101 21.52 19.13 15.42
CA VAL A 101 20.15 18.68 15.65
C VAL A 101 19.91 18.37 17.12
N VAL A 102 19.21 19.27 17.82
CA VAL A 102 18.85 19.07 19.23
C VAL A 102 17.60 18.19 19.35
N VAL A 103 17.76 17.04 20.02
CA VAL A 103 16.73 16.04 20.28
C VAL A 103 16.74 15.59 21.74
N THR A 104 15.60 15.13 22.24
CA THR A 104 15.47 14.60 23.61
C THR A 104 15.61 13.08 23.63
N SER A 105 16.01 12.53 24.79
CA SER A 105 16.09 11.07 24.99
C SER A 105 14.76 10.37 24.77
N ALA A 106 13.64 11.00 25.15
CA ALA A 106 12.31 10.47 24.91
C ALA A 106 11.97 10.34 23.41
N GLN A 107 12.38 11.32 22.58
CA GLN A 107 12.18 11.28 21.13
C GLN A 107 12.99 10.14 20.49
N VAL A 108 14.24 9.99 20.90
CA VAL A 108 15.13 8.93 20.42
C VAL A 108 14.62 7.55 20.84
N SER A 109 14.20 7.39 22.11
CA SER A 109 13.64 6.13 22.63
C SER A 109 12.35 5.72 21.90
N THR A 110 11.44 6.66 21.67
CA THR A 110 10.19 6.39 20.94
C THR A 110 10.45 5.94 19.51
N LEU A 111 11.41 6.58 18.82
CA LEU A 111 11.75 6.21 17.45
C LEU A 111 12.49 4.88 17.38
N ARG A 112 13.40 4.60 18.32
CA ARG A 112 14.06 3.30 18.43
C ARG A 112 13.04 2.16 18.60
N ARG A 113 12.07 2.32 19.51
CA ARG A 113 11.00 1.35 19.69
C ARG A 113 10.22 1.10 18.39
N LYS A 114 9.82 2.17 17.70
CA LYS A 114 9.09 2.07 16.42
C LYS A 114 9.90 1.39 15.32
N LEU A 115 11.22 1.62 15.27
CA LEU A 115 12.10 0.95 14.31
C LEU A 115 12.15 -0.56 14.57
N ASN A 116 12.26 -0.98 15.83
CA ASN A 116 12.28 -2.39 16.20
C ASN A 116 10.92 -3.09 15.97
N GLU A 117 9.81 -2.41 16.29
CA GLU A 117 8.46 -2.92 16.01
C GLU A 117 8.20 -3.14 14.51
N ASN A 118 8.76 -2.27 13.67
CA ASN A 118 8.63 -2.40 12.22
C ASN A 118 9.60 -3.43 11.63
N GLY A 119 10.80 -3.59 12.19
CA GLY A 119 11.74 -4.66 11.82
C GLY A 119 11.15 -6.05 12.05
N SER A 120 10.46 -6.26 13.17
CA SER A 120 9.80 -7.52 13.50
C SER A 120 8.58 -7.83 12.61
N ARG A 121 7.93 -6.82 12.04
CA ARG A 121 6.76 -7.02 11.16
C ARG A 121 7.13 -7.10 9.67
N GLY A 122 8.27 -6.53 9.27
CA GLY A 122 8.72 -6.46 7.88
C GLY A 122 9.49 -7.68 7.40
N SER A 123 10.21 -8.36 8.28
CA SER A 123 10.94 -9.57 7.91
C SER A 123 10.13 -10.81 8.27
N LYS A 124 9.16 -11.19 7.42
CA LYS A 124 8.74 -12.59 7.37
C LYS A 124 9.92 -13.36 6.75
N VAL A 125 10.92 -13.70 7.55
CA VAL A 125 12.07 -14.54 7.17
C VAL A 125 11.63 -15.93 6.66
N GLY A 126 10.33 -16.28 6.75
CA GLY A 126 9.76 -17.50 6.17
C GLY A 126 8.60 -17.28 5.20
N ALA A 127 8.35 -16.06 4.69
CA ALA A 127 7.32 -15.88 3.66
C ALA A 127 7.84 -16.37 2.31
N VAL A 128 7.64 -17.66 2.03
CA VAL A 128 7.86 -18.23 0.71
C VAL A 128 6.98 -17.46 -0.29
N PRO A 129 7.55 -16.79 -1.31
CA PRO A 129 6.76 -16.05 -2.29
C PRO A 129 5.78 -16.99 -3.00
N TYR A 130 4.63 -16.47 -3.39
CA TYR A 130 3.54 -17.26 -3.96
C TYR A 130 3.98 -18.09 -5.18
N ASP A 131 4.87 -17.56 -6.01
CA ASP A 131 5.40 -18.26 -7.17
C ASP A 131 6.21 -19.51 -6.80
N HIS A 132 6.97 -19.46 -5.70
CA HIS A 132 7.68 -20.64 -5.19
C HIS A 132 6.73 -21.69 -4.63
N LEU A 133 5.58 -21.28 -4.06
CA LEU A 133 4.55 -22.23 -3.62
C LEU A 133 3.90 -22.95 -4.82
N ILE A 134 3.71 -22.26 -5.95
CA ILE A 134 3.24 -22.88 -7.19
C ILE A 134 4.28 -23.88 -7.72
N ALA A 135 5.55 -23.49 -7.77
CA ALA A 135 6.62 -24.39 -8.19
C ALA A 135 6.71 -25.65 -7.30
N ALA A 136 6.65 -25.47 -5.98
CA ALA A 136 6.62 -26.57 -5.02
C ALA A 136 5.42 -27.50 -5.22
N LYS A 137 4.24 -26.94 -5.52
CA LYS A 137 3.03 -27.73 -5.84
C LYS A 137 3.23 -28.60 -7.08
N HIS A 138 3.80 -28.04 -8.15
CA HIS A 138 4.04 -28.81 -9.38
C HIS A 138 5.08 -29.92 -9.18
N LEU A 139 6.12 -29.67 -8.38
CA LEU A 139 7.10 -30.69 -8.01
C LEU A 139 6.45 -31.83 -7.23
N ALA A 140 5.63 -31.51 -6.22
CA ALA A 140 4.89 -32.51 -5.45
C ALA A 140 3.94 -33.34 -6.34
N GLN A 141 3.28 -32.72 -7.32
CA GLN A 141 2.42 -33.44 -8.27
C GLN A 141 3.22 -34.42 -9.15
N ARG A 142 4.39 -34.01 -9.64
CA ARG A 142 5.26 -34.86 -10.48
C ARG A 142 5.83 -36.07 -9.72
N LEU A 143 6.16 -35.88 -8.45
CA LEU A 143 6.68 -36.94 -7.58
C LEU A 143 5.58 -37.83 -6.98
N GLY A 144 4.30 -37.53 -7.27
CA GLY A 144 3.16 -38.33 -6.82
C GLY A 144 2.76 -38.07 -5.36
N GLY A 145 3.01 -36.87 -4.85
CA GLY A 145 2.57 -36.42 -3.53
C GLY A 145 3.62 -35.58 -2.79
N VAL A 146 3.16 -34.85 -1.77
CA VAL A 146 4.02 -33.99 -0.92
C VAL A 146 5.01 -34.84 -0.11
N ASP A 147 4.61 -36.02 0.38
CA ASP A 147 5.47 -36.89 1.19
C ASP A 147 6.65 -37.45 0.39
N LYS A 148 6.40 -37.84 -0.88
CA LYS A 148 7.45 -38.30 -1.79
C LYS A 148 8.42 -37.18 -2.15
N ALA A 149 7.90 -35.96 -2.35
CA ALA A 149 8.72 -34.78 -2.58
C ALA A 149 9.64 -34.45 -1.41
N ARG A 150 9.15 -34.54 -0.16
CA ARG A 150 9.98 -34.33 1.03
C ARG A 150 11.12 -35.35 1.10
N ARG A 151 10.82 -36.66 0.99
CA ARG A 151 11.85 -37.71 1.02
C ARG A 151 12.90 -37.54 -0.08
N ALA A 152 12.47 -37.15 -1.29
CA ALA A 152 13.40 -36.90 -2.39
C ALA A 152 14.33 -35.71 -2.11
N LEU A 153 13.83 -34.65 -1.47
CA LEU A 153 14.64 -33.50 -1.06
C LEU A 153 15.59 -33.85 0.09
N ASP A 154 15.16 -34.67 1.05
CA ASP A 154 16.02 -35.14 2.15
C ASP A 154 17.19 -35.98 1.60
N SER A 155 16.92 -36.96 0.73
CA SER A 155 17.99 -37.74 0.07
C SER A 155 18.88 -36.89 -0.85
N PHE A 156 18.32 -35.85 -1.48
CA PHE A 156 19.12 -34.92 -2.29
C PHE A 156 20.05 -34.06 -1.42
N ALA A 157 19.57 -33.60 -0.26
CA ALA A 157 20.40 -32.85 0.69
C ALA A 157 21.58 -33.68 1.19
N GLU A 158 21.37 -34.95 1.52
CA GLU A 158 22.44 -35.88 1.91
C GLU A 158 23.52 -36.05 0.81
N LEU A 159 23.14 -36.03 -0.47
CA LEU A 159 24.08 -36.14 -1.60
C LEU A 159 24.84 -34.85 -1.91
N VAL A 160 24.30 -33.70 -1.52
CA VAL A 160 24.91 -32.38 -1.81
C VAL A 160 25.82 -31.92 -0.67
N GLU A 161 25.53 -32.32 0.57
CA GLU A 161 26.35 -31.96 1.74
C GLU A 161 27.46 -32.99 2.05
N ALA A 162 27.49 -34.13 1.36
CA ALA A 162 28.54 -35.15 1.43
C ALA A 162 29.70 -34.87 0.45
#